data_AF-A0A968T1P8-F1
#
_entry.id   AF-A0A968T1P8-F1
#
_cell.length_a   1.000
_cell.length_b   1.000
_cell.length_c   1.000
_cell.angle_alpha   90.00
_cell.angle_beta   90.00
_cell.angle_gamma   90.00
#
_symmetry.space_group_name_H-M   'P 1'
#
loop_
_entity.id
_entity.type
_entity.pdbx_description
1 polymer ?
#
loop_
_entity_poly.entity_id
_entity_poly.type
_entity_poly.pdbx_seq_one_letter_code
_entity_poly.pdbx_strand_id
1 'polypeptide(L)'
;MCGRCDQTCPVGIDITGIRQIKRNELKSGLREDFSYIKNQDVHKADVIYFAGCMSHLTPSIKKSVVQAFRKSGVRFWFMDEKESICCGRPMLLAGKKEEARILMAKNKVLIEQSQAKALVTNCPICYKMFRETYKLEIPVYHHSQYFAGLLDNNLLEIEKKNVRAVYHDPCELGRGSNVYKEPRKVLGKALNLVPVSQEKENALCCGGSLGNLGITTEQRNKITRDACEILLKDKPDMLVTSCPLCKKTFQKFSNVPVYDIAEIVNNSLGMIQPGLSVLGNHIKTQKQKQINEKPSVILD
;
A
#
# COMPACT_ATOMS: atom_id res chain seq x y z
N MET A 1 6.33 7.38 10.09
CA MET A 1 6.21 6.40 11.20
C MET A 1 4.76 5.93 11.26
N CYS A 2 4.48 4.78 11.88
CA CYS A 2 3.16 4.15 11.83
C CYS A 2 2.12 4.70 12.83
N GLY A 3 2.44 5.76 13.58
CA GLY A 3 1.53 6.44 14.51
C GLY A 3 1.21 5.69 15.81
N ARG A 4 1.66 4.43 15.98
CA ARG A 4 1.29 3.62 17.15
C ARG A 4 1.75 4.22 18.49
N CYS A 5 2.90 4.91 18.53
CA CYS A 5 3.37 5.58 19.75
C CYS A 5 2.47 6.76 20.14
N ASP A 6 1.95 7.49 19.15
CA ASP A 6 1.10 8.65 19.41
C ASP A 6 -0.29 8.18 19.89
N GLN A 7 -0.83 7.14 19.26
CA GLN A 7 -2.11 6.52 19.67
C GLN A 7 -2.08 5.89 21.07
N THR A 8 -0.92 5.43 21.52
CA THR A 8 -0.77 4.79 22.85
C THR A 8 -0.27 5.75 23.91
N CYS A 9 -0.01 7.01 23.57
CA CYS A 9 0.52 7.98 24.52
C CYS A 9 -0.60 8.43 25.47
N PRO A 10 -0.49 8.16 26.79
CA PRO A 10 -1.56 8.49 27.74
C PRO A 10 -1.75 10.01 27.93
N VAL A 11 -0.77 10.81 27.50
CA VAL A 11 -0.76 12.27 27.64
C VAL A 11 -0.83 12.99 26.28
N GLY A 12 -1.13 12.28 25.19
CA GLY A 12 -1.39 12.88 23.88
C GLY A 12 -0.19 13.55 23.19
N ILE A 13 1.05 13.17 23.55
CA ILE A 13 2.26 13.75 22.93
C ILE A 13 2.43 13.23 21.50
N ASP A 14 2.69 14.15 20.55
CA ASP A 14 3.11 13.83 19.18
C ASP A 14 4.58 13.37 19.14
N ILE A 15 4.81 12.15 19.60
CA ILE A 15 6.14 11.53 19.64
C ILE A 15 6.68 11.37 18.21
N THR A 16 5.82 11.04 17.25
CA THR A 16 6.18 10.94 15.83
C THR A 16 6.71 12.26 15.29
N GLY A 17 6.05 13.39 15.54
CA GLY A 17 6.48 14.72 15.13
C GLY A 17 7.82 15.10 15.74
N ILE A 18 7.97 14.94 17.06
CA ILE A 18 9.23 15.22 17.77
C ILE A 18 10.39 14.42 17.18
N ARG A 19 10.19 13.11 16.96
CA ARG A 19 11.22 12.25 16.33
C ARG A 19 11.57 12.68 14.92
N GLN A 20 10.60 13.18 14.12
CA GLN A 20 10.89 13.70 12.78
C GLN A 20 11.67 15.00 12.84
N ILE A 21 11.35 15.91 13.76
CA ILE A 21 12.09 17.15 13.99
C ILE A 21 13.54 16.83 14.32
N LYS A 22 13.76 15.93 15.27
CA LYS A 22 15.12 15.53 15.67
C LYS A 22 15.93 14.93 14.53
N ARG A 23 15.28 14.19 13.62
CA ARG A 23 15.95 13.61 12.44
C ARG A 23 16.37 14.66 11.41
N ASN A 24 15.68 15.81 11.32
CA ASN A 24 16.09 16.87 10.40
C ASN A 24 17.41 17.53 10.82
N GLU A 25 17.78 17.43 12.10
CA GLU A 25 19.07 17.92 12.60
C GLU A 25 20.23 17.00 12.21
N LEU A 26 19.94 15.75 11.82
CA LEU A 26 20.95 14.79 11.37
C LEU A 26 21.37 15.12 9.93
N LYS A 27 22.39 15.96 9.77
CA LYS A 27 23.04 16.17 8.48
C LYS A 27 23.88 14.94 8.12
N SER A 28 23.44 14.14 7.16
CA SER A 28 24.34 13.19 6.52
C SER A 28 25.24 14.00 5.58
N GLY A 29 26.54 14.13 5.86
CA GLY A 29 27.50 14.79 4.95
C GLY A 29 27.73 14.05 3.62
N LEU A 30 26.77 13.23 3.18
CA LEU A 30 26.80 12.48 1.94
C LEU A 30 26.32 13.37 0.80
N ARG A 31 27.07 13.39 -0.31
CA ARG A 31 26.66 14.06 -1.53
C ARG A 31 25.52 13.28 -2.17
N GLU A 32 24.37 13.91 -2.35
CA GLU A 32 23.23 13.30 -3.03
C GLU A 32 23.38 13.42 -4.55
N ASP A 33 23.19 12.29 -5.23
CA ASP A 33 23.18 12.22 -6.68
C ASP A 33 21.82 11.70 -7.17
N PHE A 34 21.14 12.51 -7.98
CA PHE A 34 19.87 12.17 -8.65
C PHE A 34 20.04 12.06 -10.18
N SER A 35 21.28 11.97 -10.67
CA SER A 35 21.61 11.82 -12.09
C SER A 35 21.05 10.53 -12.69
N TYR A 36 20.86 9.49 -11.87
CA TYR A 36 20.23 8.23 -12.28
C TYR A 36 18.77 8.40 -12.68
N ILE A 37 18.10 9.47 -12.26
CA ILE A 37 16.71 9.74 -12.61
C ILE A 37 16.67 10.37 -14.00
N LYS A 38 16.57 9.51 -15.00
CA LYS A 38 16.41 9.91 -16.40
C LYS A 38 14.98 10.37 -16.68
N ASN A 39 14.84 11.17 -17.74
CA ASN A 39 13.52 11.40 -18.33
C ASN A 39 13.01 10.06 -18.89
N GLN A 40 11.75 9.74 -18.60
CA GLN A 40 11.11 8.53 -19.08
C GLN A 40 9.93 8.88 -19.99
N ASP A 41 9.66 8.00 -20.96
CA ASP A 41 8.51 8.14 -21.83
C ASP A 41 7.22 8.01 -21.03
N VAL A 42 6.33 8.98 -21.21
CA VAL A 42 5.02 9.00 -20.57
C VAL A 42 3.98 8.46 -21.52
N HIS A 43 3.26 7.43 -21.09
CA HIS A 43 2.18 6.84 -21.86
C HIS A 43 0.82 7.31 -21.33
N LYS A 44 -0.06 7.78 -22.22
CA LYS A 44 -1.43 8.16 -21.86
C LYS A 44 -2.25 6.92 -21.52
N ALA A 45 -2.90 6.93 -20.37
CA ALA A 45 -3.78 5.86 -19.90
C ALA A 45 -4.88 6.42 -18.98
N ASP A 46 -5.95 5.66 -18.71
CA ASP A 46 -6.94 6.09 -17.72
C ASP A 46 -6.42 5.94 -16.29
N VAL A 47 -5.53 4.97 -16.06
CA VAL A 47 -5.03 4.61 -14.73
C VAL A 47 -3.50 4.53 -14.75
N ILE A 48 -2.86 5.12 -13.77
CA ILE A 48 -1.45 4.84 -13.47
C ILE A 48 -1.38 3.64 -12.55
N TYR A 49 -0.52 2.69 -12.87
CA TYR A 49 -0.04 1.69 -11.92
C TYR A 49 1.37 2.07 -11.47
N PHE A 50 1.56 2.24 -10.16
CA PHE A 50 2.84 2.48 -9.52
C PHE A 50 3.15 1.35 -8.53
N ALA A 51 4.12 0.49 -8.84
CA ALA A 51 4.44 -0.67 -8.02
C ALA A 51 5.25 -0.30 -6.76
N GLY A 52 6.19 0.64 -6.91
CA GLY A 52 7.13 1.08 -5.89
C GLY A 52 8.26 0.09 -5.60
N CYS A 53 9.34 0.59 -5.00
CA CYS A 53 10.60 -0.14 -4.82
C CYS A 53 10.45 -1.53 -4.18
N MET A 54 9.59 -1.68 -3.17
CA MET A 54 9.40 -2.96 -2.49
C MET A 54 8.77 -4.02 -3.40
N SER A 55 7.87 -3.61 -4.30
CA SER A 55 7.22 -4.51 -5.25
C SER A 55 8.14 -4.94 -6.38
N HIS A 56 9.13 -4.11 -6.73
CA HIS A 56 10.21 -4.54 -7.62
C HIS A 56 11.07 -5.65 -7.01
N LEU A 57 11.22 -5.66 -5.67
CA LEU A 57 11.88 -6.73 -4.93
C LEU A 57 10.97 -7.95 -4.65
N THR A 58 9.68 -7.85 -4.96
CA THR A 58 8.69 -8.94 -4.82
C THR A 58 7.87 -9.05 -6.12
N PRO A 59 8.49 -9.51 -7.22
CA PRO A 59 7.94 -9.36 -8.57
C PRO A 59 6.61 -10.07 -8.80
N SER A 60 6.30 -11.10 -8.00
CA SER A 60 5.02 -11.81 -8.09
C SER A 60 3.82 -10.90 -7.80
N ILE A 61 3.97 -9.90 -6.93
CA ILE A 61 2.90 -8.96 -6.60
C ILE A 61 2.57 -8.08 -7.81
N LYS A 62 3.59 -7.44 -8.42
CA LYS A 62 3.36 -6.57 -9.57
C LYS A 62 2.85 -7.32 -10.81
N LYS A 63 3.32 -8.55 -11.02
CA LYS A 63 2.79 -9.44 -12.06
C LYS A 63 1.31 -9.74 -11.83
N SER A 64 0.92 -10.00 -10.59
CA SER A 64 -0.47 -10.30 -10.22
C SER A 64 -1.40 -9.09 -10.41
N VAL A 65 -0.96 -7.88 -10.04
CA VAL A 65 -1.73 -6.65 -10.28
C VAL A 65 -1.92 -6.41 -11.78
N VAL A 66 -0.84 -6.55 -12.58
CA VAL A 66 -0.90 -6.41 -14.04
C VAL A 66 -1.85 -7.43 -14.67
N GLN A 67 -1.82 -8.69 -14.22
CA GLN A 67 -2.71 -9.74 -14.72
C GLN A 67 -4.18 -9.44 -14.38
N ALA A 68 -4.46 -9.02 -13.15
CA ALA A 68 -5.81 -8.59 -12.75
C ALA A 68 -6.30 -7.40 -13.60
N PHE A 69 -5.46 -6.38 -13.81
CA PHE A 69 -5.81 -5.23 -14.65
C PHE A 69 -6.11 -5.63 -16.09
N ARG A 70 -5.25 -6.45 -16.71
CA ARG A 70 -5.48 -6.96 -18.07
C ARG A 70 -6.79 -7.75 -18.17
N LYS A 71 -7.05 -8.66 -17.23
CA LYS A 71 -8.27 -9.48 -17.24
C LYS A 71 -9.53 -8.66 -17.02
N SER A 72 -9.44 -7.57 -16.26
CA SER A 72 -10.54 -6.61 -16.04
C SER A 72 -10.70 -5.54 -17.12
N GLY A 73 -9.89 -5.57 -18.19
CA GLY A 73 -9.95 -4.58 -19.27
C GLY A 73 -9.51 -3.16 -18.87
N VAL A 74 -8.83 -3.00 -17.73
CA VAL A 74 -8.35 -1.69 -17.28
C VAL A 74 -7.26 -1.18 -18.24
N ARG A 75 -7.45 0.03 -18.77
CA ARG A 75 -6.42 0.72 -19.56
C ARG A 75 -5.46 1.45 -18.63
N PHE A 76 -4.31 0.86 -18.38
CA PHE A 76 -3.32 1.40 -17.45
C PHE A 76 -1.95 1.63 -18.10
N TRP A 77 -1.19 2.56 -17.51
CA TRP A 77 0.24 2.72 -17.75
C TRP A 77 1.00 2.27 -16.49
N PHE A 78 1.95 1.36 -16.66
CA PHE A 78 2.85 0.95 -15.58
C PHE A 78 4.00 1.95 -15.49
N MET A 79 3.81 2.97 -14.65
CA MET A 79 4.67 4.17 -14.61
C MET A 79 6.11 3.88 -14.23
N ASP A 80 6.33 2.92 -13.32
CA ASP A 80 7.65 2.56 -12.81
C ASP A 80 8.14 1.19 -13.31
N GLU A 81 7.66 0.73 -14.47
CA GLU A 81 8.02 -0.61 -15.00
C GLU A 81 9.51 -0.76 -15.29
N LYS A 82 10.09 0.22 -16.00
CA LYS A 82 11.49 0.24 -16.45
C LYS A 82 12.37 1.08 -15.52
N GLU A 83 11.95 2.31 -15.29
CA GLU A 83 12.65 3.29 -14.45
C GLU A 83 11.78 3.61 -13.23
N SER A 84 12.36 3.55 -12.03
CA SER A 84 11.59 3.68 -10.79
C SER A 84 12.12 4.84 -9.93
N ILE A 85 11.33 5.90 -9.83
CA ILE A 85 11.57 6.98 -8.88
C ILE A 85 10.86 6.65 -7.56
N CYS A 86 11.60 6.56 -6.46
CA CYS A 86 11.00 6.28 -5.15
C CYS A 86 9.94 7.32 -4.77
N CYS A 87 8.87 6.88 -4.09
CA CYS A 87 7.81 7.76 -3.55
C CYS A 87 8.27 8.77 -2.49
N GLY A 88 9.57 8.84 -2.17
CA GLY A 88 10.14 9.78 -1.19
C GLY A 88 9.99 9.40 0.29
N ARG A 89 9.19 8.38 0.65
CA ARG A 89 8.98 8.02 2.07
C ARG A 89 10.28 7.77 2.84
N PRO A 90 11.24 6.94 2.37
CA PRO A 90 12.43 6.64 3.16
C PRO A 90 13.25 7.89 3.48
N MET A 91 13.35 8.82 2.52
CA MET A 91 14.04 10.11 2.70
C MET A 91 13.34 10.95 3.76
N LEU A 92 12.01 11.11 3.70
CA LEU A 92 11.26 11.82 4.76
C LEU A 92 11.45 11.19 6.13
N LEU A 93 11.43 9.86 6.22
CA LEU A 93 11.66 9.17 7.49
C LEU A 93 13.09 9.37 7.99
N ALA A 94 14.06 9.58 7.12
CA ALA A 94 15.44 9.86 7.48
C ALA A 94 15.71 11.34 7.83
N GLY A 95 14.74 12.24 7.70
CA GLY A 95 14.93 13.69 7.88
C GLY A 95 15.39 14.43 6.60
N LYS A 96 15.53 13.70 5.50
CA LYS A 96 15.97 14.18 4.18
C LYS A 96 14.81 14.77 3.37
N LYS A 97 14.30 15.91 3.85
CA LYS A 97 13.07 16.53 3.32
C LYS A 97 13.22 17.09 1.91
N GLU A 98 14.36 17.69 1.61
CA GLU A 98 14.59 18.32 0.30
C GLU A 98 14.76 17.26 -0.79
N GLU A 99 15.48 16.19 -0.49
CA GLU A 99 15.64 15.03 -1.34
C GLU A 99 14.31 14.35 -1.64
N ALA A 100 13.47 14.19 -0.61
CA ALA A 100 12.12 13.71 -0.80
C ALA A 100 11.33 14.63 -1.74
N ARG A 101 11.42 15.96 -1.55
CA ARG A 101 10.72 16.95 -2.39
C ARG A 101 11.13 16.84 -3.86
N ILE A 102 12.43 16.65 -4.15
CA ILE A 102 12.94 16.46 -5.52
C ILE A 102 12.32 15.20 -6.15
N LEU A 103 12.35 14.06 -5.45
CA LEU A 103 11.77 12.81 -5.93
C LEU A 103 10.26 12.93 -6.17
N MET A 104 9.56 13.62 -5.27
CA MET A 104 8.13 13.85 -5.37
C MET A 104 7.79 14.73 -6.57
N ALA A 105 8.53 15.83 -6.78
CA ALA A 105 8.32 16.73 -7.91
C ALA A 105 8.48 16.02 -9.25
N LYS A 106 9.53 15.21 -9.42
CA LYS A 106 9.75 14.43 -10.65
C LYS A 106 8.62 13.42 -10.90
N ASN A 107 8.20 12.69 -9.86
CA ASN A 107 7.04 11.79 -9.97
C ASN A 107 5.75 12.54 -10.32
N LYS A 108 5.51 13.72 -9.74
CA LYS A 108 4.31 14.52 -9.99
C LYS A 108 4.21 14.97 -11.45
N VAL A 109 5.33 15.43 -12.03
CA VAL A 109 5.40 15.79 -13.47
C VAL A 109 4.97 14.61 -14.35
N LEU A 110 5.49 13.41 -14.09
CA LEU A 110 5.15 12.21 -14.86
C LEU A 110 3.67 11.82 -14.73
N ILE A 111 3.14 11.93 -13.51
CA ILE A 111 1.72 11.67 -13.22
C ILE A 111 0.83 12.66 -14.00
N GLU A 112 1.14 13.95 -13.96
CA GLU A 112 0.37 15.00 -14.64
C GLU A 112 0.43 14.86 -16.17
N GLN A 113 1.62 14.59 -16.72
CA GLN A 113 1.82 14.38 -18.16
C GLN A 113 1.05 13.17 -18.70
N SER A 114 0.80 12.15 -17.87
CA SER A 114 0.05 10.97 -18.28
C SER A 114 -1.44 11.26 -18.55
N GLN A 115 -1.96 12.37 -18.01
CA GLN A 115 -3.38 12.74 -18.03
C GLN A 115 -4.32 11.65 -17.48
N ALA A 116 -3.78 10.74 -16.66
CA ALA A 116 -4.56 9.68 -16.04
C ALA A 116 -5.59 10.23 -15.06
N LYS A 117 -6.65 9.46 -14.84
CA LYS A 117 -7.78 9.83 -13.98
C LYS A 117 -7.65 9.26 -12.56
N ALA A 118 -6.76 8.29 -12.37
CA ALA A 118 -6.50 7.67 -11.07
C ALA A 118 -5.08 7.11 -11.00
N LEU A 119 -4.52 7.05 -9.79
CA LEU A 119 -3.27 6.35 -9.48
C LEU A 119 -3.56 5.16 -8.58
N VAL A 120 -3.08 3.99 -8.96
CA VAL A 120 -3.16 2.76 -8.15
C VAL A 120 -1.76 2.32 -7.75
N THR A 121 -1.58 2.02 -6.46
CA THR A 121 -0.34 1.43 -5.95
C THR A 121 -0.62 0.26 -5.03
N ASN A 122 0.27 -0.73 -5.04
CA ASN A 122 0.14 -1.91 -4.19
C ASN A 122 0.93 -1.84 -2.88
N CYS A 123 1.66 -0.74 -2.66
CA CYS A 123 2.45 -0.52 -1.46
C CYS A 123 1.73 0.49 -0.55
N PRO A 124 1.31 0.12 0.67
CA PRO A 124 0.70 1.04 1.63
C PRO A 124 1.52 2.28 1.94
N ILE A 125 2.84 2.16 1.91
CA ILE A 125 3.75 3.27 2.14
C ILE A 125 3.66 4.30 0.99
N CYS A 126 3.66 3.81 -0.24
CA CYS A 126 3.48 4.64 -1.43
C CYS A 126 2.08 5.24 -1.45
N TYR A 127 1.05 4.46 -1.12
CA TYR A 127 -0.34 4.91 -1.04
C TYR A 127 -0.48 6.13 -0.12
N LYS A 128 0.00 6.01 1.13
CA LYS A 128 -0.05 7.10 2.09
C LYS A 128 0.71 8.33 1.60
N MET A 129 1.90 8.14 1.01
CA MET A 129 2.69 9.23 0.43
C MET A 129 1.96 9.98 -0.68
N PHE A 130 1.47 9.27 -1.69
CA PHE A 130 0.76 9.89 -2.81
C PHE A 130 -0.53 10.57 -2.37
N ARG A 131 -1.25 9.96 -1.42
CA ARG A 131 -2.52 10.50 -0.94
C ARG A 131 -2.36 11.74 -0.07
N GLU A 132 -1.39 11.76 0.84
CA GLU A 132 -1.29 12.81 1.86
C GLU A 132 -0.23 13.87 1.56
N THR A 133 0.87 13.49 0.90
CA THR A 133 2.02 14.38 0.75
C THR A 133 2.11 14.99 -0.65
N TYR A 134 1.72 14.27 -1.70
CA TYR A 134 1.92 14.71 -3.09
C TYR A 134 0.95 15.81 -3.55
N LYS A 135 -0.21 15.96 -2.88
CA LYS A 135 -1.29 16.88 -3.32
C LYS A 135 -1.61 16.69 -4.80
N LEU A 136 -2.04 15.48 -5.16
CA LEU A 136 -2.45 15.14 -6.53
C LEU A 136 -3.92 15.52 -6.74
N GLU A 137 -4.25 15.97 -7.95
CA GLU A 137 -5.62 16.30 -8.37
C GLU A 137 -6.43 15.06 -8.77
N ILE A 138 -5.80 13.88 -8.75
CA ILE A 138 -6.42 12.61 -9.08
C ILE A 138 -6.54 11.72 -7.85
N PRO A 139 -7.60 10.90 -7.74
CA PRO A 139 -7.72 9.94 -6.66
C PRO A 139 -6.58 8.92 -6.68
N VAL A 140 -6.07 8.63 -5.48
CA VAL A 140 -5.08 7.60 -5.23
C VAL A 140 -5.78 6.41 -4.57
N TYR A 141 -5.58 5.22 -5.11
CA TYR A 141 -6.11 3.98 -4.56
C TYR A 141 -4.99 3.03 -4.17
N HIS A 142 -5.17 2.38 -3.03
CA HIS A 142 -4.45 1.14 -2.80
C HIS A 142 -5.08 0.03 -3.66
N HIS A 143 -4.29 -0.89 -4.20
CA HIS A 143 -4.79 -1.94 -5.09
C HIS A 143 -5.93 -2.78 -4.49
N SER A 144 -5.98 -2.98 -3.17
CA SER A 144 -7.12 -3.64 -2.51
C SER A 144 -8.43 -2.88 -2.66
N GLN A 145 -8.40 -1.55 -2.61
CA GLN A 145 -9.57 -0.70 -2.83
C GLN A 145 -10.00 -0.73 -4.29
N TYR A 146 -9.00 -0.69 -5.19
CA TYR A 146 -9.26 -0.76 -6.61
C TYR A 146 -9.87 -2.11 -7.02
N PHE A 147 -9.34 -3.23 -6.52
CA PHE A 147 -9.93 -4.56 -6.72
C PHE A 147 -11.33 -4.70 -6.13
N ALA A 148 -11.59 -4.14 -4.95
CA ALA A 148 -12.94 -4.10 -4.39
C ALA A 148 -13.91 -3.38 -5.35
N GLY A 149 -13.47 -2.26 -5.94
CA GLY A 149 -14.23 -1.55 -6.98
C GLY A 149 -14.46 -2.39 -8.23
N LEU A 150 -13.43 -3.08 -8.75
CA LEU A 150 -13.59 -3.95 -9.93
C LEU A 150 -14.58 -5.09 -9.67
N LEU A 151 -14.54 -5.70 -8.48
CA LEU A 151 -15.48 -6.74 -8.05
C LEU A 151 -16.91 -6.24 -7.91
N ASP A 152 -17.10 -4.97 -7.51
CA ASP A 152 -18.43 -4.36 -7.38
C ASP A 152 -19.06 -4.03 -8.73
N ASN A 153 -18.23 -3.83 -9.74
CA ASN A 153 -18.67 -3.52 -11.11
C ASN A 153 -18.65 -4.75 -12.02
N ASN A 154 -18.47 -5.97 -11.48
CA ASN A 154 -18.36 -7.22 -12.24
C ASN A 154 -17.28 -7.21 -13.33
N LEU A 155 -16.25 -6.35 -13.19
CA LEU A 155 -15.09 -6.30 -14.08
C LEU A 155 -14.01 -7.29 -13.65
N LEU A 156 -14.14 -7.87 -12.47
CA LEU A 156 -13.25 -8.89 -11.96
C LEU A 156 -14.11 -9.94 -11.26
N GLU A 157 -13.88 -11.20 -11.59
CA GLU A 157 -14.54 -12.34 -10.95
C GLU A 157 -13.50 -13.20 -10.24
N ILE A 158 -13.86 -13.63 -9.04
CA ILE A 158 -12.99 -14.39 -8.15
C ILE A 158 -13.75 -15.60 -7.64
N GLU A 159 -13.15 -16.77 -7.81
CA GLU A 159 -13.66 -18.04 -7.30
C GLU A 159 -13.23 -18.24 -5.85
N LYS A 160 -14.18 -18.68 -5.02
CA LYS A 160 -13.89 -18.98 -3.62
C LYS A 160 -13.17 -20.32 -3.50
N LYS A 161 -12.05 -20.33 -2.79
CA LYS A 161 -11.32 -21.54 -2.41
C LYS A 161 -11.59 -21.89 -0.96
N ASN A 162 -11.68 -23.19 -0.67
CA ASN A 162 -11.81 -23.68 0.70
C ASN A 162 -10.43 -23.71 1.40
N VAL A 163 -9.87 -22.52 1.64
CA VAL A 163 -8.55 -22.32 2.23
C VAL A 163 -8.66 -21.30 3.36
N ARG A 164 -8.12 -21.66 4.53
CA ARG A 164 -8.11 -20.83 5.74
C ARG A 164 -6.94 -19.86 5.69
N ALA A 165 -7.22 -18.57 5.81
CA ALA A 165 -6.19 -17.55 5.78
C ALA A 165 -6.35 -16.55 6.92
N VAL A 166 -5.23 -16.18 7.53
CA VAL A 166 -5.18 -15.01 8.42
C VAL A 166 -4.76 -13.81 7.58
N TYR A 167 -5.44 -12.68 7.77
CA TYR A 167 -5.06 -11.41 7.15
C TYR A 167 -4.33 -10.52 8.15
N HIS A 168 -3.12 -10.11 7.79
CA HIS A 168 -2.36 -9.08 8.50
C HIS A 168 -2.64 -7.70 7.90
N ASP A 169 -3.19 -6.80 8.72
CA ASP A 169 -3.40 -5.39 8.35
C ASP A 169 -2.08 -4.61 8.34
N PRO A 170 -1.61 -4.11 7.18
CA PRO A 170 -0.41 -3.30 7.14
C PRO A 170 -0.61 -1.98 7.87
N CYS A 171 0.35 -1.59 8.70
CA CYS A 171 0.20 -0.43 9.59
C CYS A 171 -0.06 0.90 8.86
N GLU A 172 0.57 1.15 7.71
CA GLU A 172 0.35 2.39 6.94
C GLU A 172 -0.98 2.37 6.16
N LEU A 173 -1.55 1.18 5.86
CA LEU A 173 -2.85 1.03 5.19
C LEU A 173 -4.01 1.09 6.19
N GLY A 174 -3.87 0.36 7.30
CA GLY A 174 -4.79 0.35 8.42
C GLY A 174 -4.67 1.64 9.22
N ARG A 175 -3.89 1.64 10.31
CA ARG A 175 -3.80 2.80 11.22
C ARG A 175 -3.45 4.11 10.52
N GLY A 176 -2.56 4.05 9.54
CA GLY A 176 -2.11 5.23 8.81
C GLY A 176 -3.15 5.79 7.83
N SER A 177 -4.07 4.95 7.33
CA SER A 177 -4.92 5.34 6.20
C SER A 177 -6.41 4.98 6.31
N ASN A 178 -6.80 4.32 7.40
CA ASN A 178 -8.13 3.81 7.73
C ASN A 178 -8.74 2.87 6.67
N VAL A 179 -7.91 2.11 5.96
CA VAL A 179 -8.36 1.16 4.92
C VAL A 179 -8.33 -0.26 5.50
N TYR A 180 -9.50 -0.72 5.97
CA TYR A 180 -9.68 -2.03 6.60
C TYR A 180 -10.71 -2.92 5.89
N LYS A 181 -11.72 -2.31 5.26
CA LYS A 181 -12.89 -2.99 4.72
C LYS A 181 -12.60 -3.63 3.37
N GLU A 182 -11.95 -2.90 2.48
CA GLU A 182 -11.71 -3.30 1.09
C GLU A 182 -10.79 -4.52 0.99
N PRO A 183 -9.66 -4.62 1.71
CA PRO A 183 -8.85 -5.84 1.71
C PRO A 183 -9.65 -7.07 2.16
N ARG A 184 -10.42 -6.96 3.25
CA ARG A 184 -11.25 -8.07 3.76
C ARG A 184 -12.37 -8.45 2.81
N LYS A 185 -13.00 -7.48 2.15
CA LYS A 185 -14.03 -7.72 1.13
C LYS A 185 -13.49 -8.55 -0.04
N VAL A 186 -12.33 -8.17 -0.57
CA VAL A 186 -11.65 -8.88 -1.65
C VAL A 186 -11.26 -10.28 -1.19
N LEU A 187 -10.61 -10.41 -0.04
CA LEU A 187 -10.16 -11.71 0.47
C LEU A 187 -11.30 -12.65 0.87
N GLY A 188 -12.39 -12.12 1.45
CA GLY A 188 -13.54 -12.91 1.85
C GLY A 188 -14.32 -13.53 0.68
N LYS A 189 -14.18 -12.98 -0.53
CA LYS A 189 -14.66 -13.63 -1.76
C LYS A 189 -13.78 -14.81 -2.17
N ALA A 190 -12.48 -14.76 -1.91
CA ALA A 190 -11.51 -15.76 -2.36
C ALA A 190 -11.24 -16.87 -1.33
N LEU A 191 -11.31 -16.57 -0.04
CA LEU A 191 -10.77 -17.39 1.05
C LEU A 191 -11.72 -17.41 2.26
N ASN A 192 -11.46 -18.35 3.18
CA ASN A 192 -12.07 -18.38 4.50
C ASN A 192 -11.17 -17.63 5.49
N LEU A 193 -11.52 -16.39 5.83
CA LEU A 193 -10.72 -15.58 6.76
C LEU A 193 -10.88 -16.08 8.20
N VAL A 194 -9.74 -16.38 8.83
CA VAL A 194 -9.66 -16.74 10.25
C VAL A 194 -9.43 -15.46 11.05
N PRO A 195 -10.32 -15.09 11.99
CA PRO A 195 -10.11 -13.93 12.84
C PRO A 195 -8.95 -14.17 13.80
N VAL A 196 -8.23 -13.11 14.15
CA VAL A 196 -7.13 -13.14 15.13
C VAL A 196 -7.29 -11.98 16.10
N SER A 197 -6.77 -12.13 17.32
CA SER A 197 -6.88 -11.11 18.37
C SER A 197 -6.16 -9.79 18.04
N GLN A 198 -5.24 -9.80 17.08
CA GLN A 198 -4.43 -8.65 16.70
C GLN A 198 -4.69 -8.25 15.24
N GLU A 199 -5.91 -7.82 14.96
CA GLU A 199 -6.32 -7.31 13.64
C GLU A 199 -6.68 -5.81 13.68
N LYS A 200 -6.88 -5.22 12.50
CA LYS A 200 -7.29 -3.83 12.28
C LYS A 200 -6.38 -2.82 12.99
N GLU A 201 -6.90 -1.91 13.79
CA GLU A 201 -6.14 -0.91 14.56
C GLU A 201 -5.10 -1.56 15.49
N ASN A 202 -5.40 -2.75 16.02
CA ASN A 202 -4.53 -3.48 16.93
C ASN A 202 -3.41 -4.24 16.22
N ALA A 203 -3.45 -4.36 14.89
CA ALA A 203 -2.52 -5.17 14.12
C ALA A 203 -1.05 -4.90 14.44
N LEU A 204 -0.31 -5.99 14.62
CA LEU A 204 1.09 -5.97 15.06
C LEU A 204 2.01 -5.33 14.02
N CYS A 205 3.20 -4.89 14.44
CA CYS A 205 4.22 -4.48 13.49
C CYS A 205 4.87 -5.72 12.86
N CYS A 206 5.07 -5.74 11.54
CA CYS A 206 5.79 -6.83 10.90
C CYS A 206 7.31 -6.82 11.17
N GLY A 207 7.87 -5.73 11.72
CA GLY A 207 9.30 -5.59 12.00
C GLY A 207 10.15 -5.01 10.86
N GLY A 208 9.60 -4.86 9.64
CA GLY A 208 10.37 -4.50 8.44
C GLY A 208 10.75 -3.03 8.21
N SER A 209 10.44 -2.13 9.14
CA SER A 209 10.53 -0.65 9.04
C SER A 209 11.57 -0.08 8.04
N LEU A 210 11.12 0.77 7.09
CA LEU A 210 11.98 1.48 6.11
C LEU A 210 12.72 2.70 6.69
N GLY A 211 12.46 3.07 7.94
CA GLY A 211 13.03 4.26 8.58
C GLY A 211 13.46 3.99 10.01
N ASN A 212 13.87 2.74 10.27
CA ASN A 212 14.42 2.34 11.55
C ASN A 212 15.88 2.83 11.67
N LEU A 213 16.16 3.58 12.72
CA LEU A 213 17.49 4.07 13.07
C LEU A 213 17.97 3.57 14.44
N GLY A 214 17.12 2.83 15.18
CA GLY A 214 17.32 2.61 16.62
C GLY A 214 17.17 1.18 17.11
N ILE A 215 16.58 0.26 16.34
CA ILE A 215 16.51 -1.16 16.72
C ILE A 215 17.39 -2.03 15.83
N THR A 216 18.02 -3.04 16.41
CA THR A 216 18.94 -3.95 15.70
C THR A 216 18.19 -4.91 14.77
N THR A 217 18.91 -5.59 13.88
CA THR A 217 18.32 -6.66 13.05
C THR A 217 17.73 -7.77 13.90
N GLU A 218 18.39 -8.14 15.00
CA GLU A 218 17.92 -9.17 15.92
C GLU A 218 16.58 -8.77 16.57
N GLN A 219 16.48 -7.54 17.07
CA GLN A 219 15.24 -7.01 17.64
C GLN A 219 14.10 -6.99 16.61
N ARG A 220 14.37 -6.59 15.36
CA ARG A 220 13.38 -6.65 14.27
C ARG A 220 12.92 -8.09 13.99
N ASN A 221 13.86 -9.03 13.95
CA ASN A 221 13.55 -10.44 13.75
C ASN A 221 12.72 -10.99 14.91
N LYS A 222 13.00 -10.58 16.15
CA LYS A 222 12.17 -10.92 17.31
C LYS A 222 10.74 -10.42 17.14
N ILE A 223 10.55 -9.14 16.80
CA ILE A 223 9.20 -8.57 16.52
C ILE A 223 8.47 -9.38 15.45
N THR A 224 9.18 -9.78 14.39
CA THR A 224 8.59 -10.56 13.29
C THR A 224 8.15 -11.95 13.77
N ARG A 225 9.01 -12.64 14.55
CA ARG A 225 8.70 -13.97 15.11
C ARG A 225 7.52 -13.92 16.07
N ASP A 226 7.53 -12.98 17.02
CA ASP A 226 6.44 -12.80 17.98
C ASP A 226 5.10 -12.53 17.23
N ALA A 227 5.15 -11.73 16.17
CA ALA A 227 3.97 -11.47 15.34
C ALA A 227 3.50 -12.71 14.57
N CYS A 228 4.41 -13.51 13.99
CA CYS A 228 4.05 -14.79 13.36
C CYS A 228 3.41 -15.76 14.37
N GLU A 229 3.97 -15.90 15.57
CA GLU A 229 3.43 -16.79 16.60
C GLU A 229 1.97 -16.47 16.91
N ILE A 230 1.66 -15.18 17.08
CA ILE A 230 0.28 -14.72 17.34
C ILE A 230 -0.62 -14.92 16.12
N LEU A 231 -0.16 -14.53 14.92
CA LEU A 231 -0.97 -14.62 13.70
C LEU A 231 -1.23 -16.07 13.26
N LEU A 232 -0.35 -17.00 13.61
CA LEU A 232 -0.40 -18.39 13.15
C LEU A 232 -0.88 -19.37 14.23
N LYS A 233 -1.28 -18.87 15.40
CA LYS A 233 -1.75 -19.65 16.55
C LYS A 233 -2.85 -20.66 16.18
N ASP A 234 -3.83 -20.24 15.37
CA ASP A 234 -4.97 -21.05 14.96
C ASP A 234 -4.71 -21.87 13.67
N LYS A 235 -3.44 -22.08 13.35
CA LYS A 235 -2.93 -22.92 12.25
C LYS A 235 -3.66 -22.65 10.91
N PRO A 236 -3.63 -21.40 10.39
CA PRO A 236 -4.16 -21.13 9.06
C PRO A 236 -3.31 -21.83 7.98
N ASP A 237 -3.87 -22.04 6.79
CA ASP A 237 -3.12 -22.59 5.66
C ASP A 237 -2.12 -21.58 5.08
N MET A 238 -2.39 -20.28 5.27
CA MET A 238 -1.54 -19.20 4.80
C MET A 238 -1.72 -17.90 5.59
N LEU A 239 -0.70 -17.05 5.51
CA LEU A 239 -0.74 -15.66 5.95
C LEU A 239 -0.87 -14.75 4.75
N VAL A 240 -1.85 -13.85 4.77
CA VAL A 240 -2.08 -12.88 3.70
C VAL A 240 -1.86 -11.47 4.23
N THR A 241 -1.21 -10.63 3.42
CA THR A 241 -1.05 -9.20 3.69
C THR A 241 -1.39 -8.43 2.42
N SER A 242 -1.42 -7.10 2.50
CA SER A 242 -1.56 -6.24 1.33
C SER A 242 -0.44 -5.21 1.31
N CYS A 243 0.78 -5.70 1.53
CA CYS A 243 1.98 -4.89 1.68
C CYS A 243 3.22 -5.70 1.29
N PRO A 244 3.98 -5.28 0.26
CA PRO A 244 5.17 -6.01 -0.20
C PRO A 244 6.24 -6.13 0.89
N LEU A 245 6.39 -5.10 1.74
CA LEU A 245 7.33 -5.13 2.85
C LEU A 245 6.93 -6.13 3.94
N CYS A 246 5.65 -6.18 4.30
CA CYS A 246 5.16 -7.13 5.30
C CYS A 246 5.35 -8.56 4.79
N LYS A 247 5.01 -8.81 3.51
CA LYS A 247 5.22 -10.11 2.87
C LYS A 247 6.68 -10.55 2.99
N LYS A 248 7.61 -9.74 2.48
CA LYS A 248 9.05 -10.04 2.51
C LYS A 248 9.58 -10.25 3.93
N THR A 249 9.00 -9.57 4.92
CA THR A 249 9.45 -9.67 6.32
C THR A 249 8.94 -10.96 6.97
N PHE A 250 7.63 -11.24 6.87
CA PHE A 250 7.05 -12.45 7.44
C PHE A 250 7.54 -13.73 6.77
N GLN A 251 7.83 -13.71 5.46
CA GLN A 251 8.36 -14.87 4.73
C GLN A 251 9.64 -15.45 5.34
N LYS A 252 10.40 -14.68 6.13
CA LYS A 252 11.62 -15.15 6.78
C LYS A 252 11.37 -16.13 7.92
N PHE A 253 10.22 -16.04 8.58
CA PHE A 253 9.95 -16.74 9.84
C PHE A 253 8.58 -17.43 9.89
N SER A 254 7.69 -17.16 8.94
CA SER A 254 6.41 -17.86 8.83
C SER A 254 6.64 -19.32 8.47
N ASN A 255 5.97 -20.23 9.16
CA ASN A 255 5.94 -21.67 8.83
C ASN A 255 4.86 -22.02 7.80
N VAL A 256 4.02 -21.06 7.42
CA VAL A 256 3.03 -21.18 6.33
C VAL A 256 3.38 -20.22 5.19
N PRO A 257 2.93 -20.48 3.96
CA PRO A 257 3.11 -19.55 2.85
C PRO A 257 2.56 -18.15 3.15
N VAL A 258 3.30 -17.12 2.73
CA VAL A 258 2.90 -15.73 2.88
C VAL A 258 2.62 -15.12 1.51
N TYR A 259 1.41 -14.63 1.32
CA TYR A 259 0.94 -14.04 0.07
C TYR A 259 0.56 -12.57 0.23
N ASP A 260 0.68 -11.83 -0.85
CA ASP A 260 0.00 -10.57 -1.01
C ASP A 260 -1.41 -10.80 -1.57
N ILE A 261 -2.35 -9.93 -1.21
CA ILE A 261 -3.73 -9.95 -1.72
C ILE A 261 -3.81 -9.98 -3.26
N ALA A 262 -2.89 -9.33 -3.97
CA ALA A 262 -2.84 -9.40 -5.43
C ALA A 262 -2.61 -10.82 -5.94
N GLU A 263 -1.76 -11.60 -5.27
CA GLU A 263 -1.47 -12.99 -5.65
C GLU A 263 -2.69 -13.88 -5.39
N ILE A 264 -3.41 -13.64 -4.29
CA ILE A 264 -4.65 -14.35 -3.99
C ILE A 264 -5.71 -14.08 -5.06
N VAL A 265 -5.89 -12.80 -5.40
CA VAL A 265 -6.81 -12.39 -6.47
C VAL A 265 -6.44 -13.09 -7.77
N ASN A 266 -5.16 -13.02 -8.16
CA ASN A 266 -4.68 -13.59 -9.41
C ASN A 266 -4.85 -15.11 -9.48
N ASN A 267 -4.55 -15.82 -8.40
CA ASN A 267 -4.68 -17.28 -8.32
C ASN A 267 -6.14 -17.74 -8.31
N SER A 268 -7.09 -16.82 -8.14
CA SER A 268 -8.51 -17.12 -7.97
C SER A 268 -9.36 -16.48 -9.08
N LEU A 269 -8.74 -15.99 -10.15
CA LEU A 269 -9.45 -15.33 -11.25
C LEU A 269 -10.31 -16.33 -12.05
N GLY A 270 -11.64 -16.22 -11.95
CA GLY A 270 -12.59 -17.00 -12.75
C GLY A 270 -12.67 -16.57 -14.23
N MET A 271 -13.45 -17.26 -15.07
CA MET A 271 -13.68 -16.85 -16.46
C MET A 271 -14.79 -15.80 -16.55
N ILE A 272 -14.47 -14.58 -17.03
CA ILE A 272 -15.49 -13.59 -17.37
C ILE A 272 -16.05 -13.98 -18.74
N GLN A 273 -17.36 -14.22 -18.85
CA GLN A 273 -17.99 -14.42 -20.17
C GLN A 273 -17.79 -13.16 -21.03
N PRO A 274 -17.31 -13.27 -22.28
CA PRO A 274 -17.07 -12.13 -23.15
C PRO A 274 -18.41 -11.51 -23.58
N GLY A 275 -18.88 -10.53 -22.81
CA GLY A 275 -20.05 -9.73 -23.10
C GLY A 275 -19.83 -8.29 -22.64
N LEU A 276 -19.75 -7.38 -23.61
CA LEU A 276 -19.58 -5.93 -23.51
C LEU A 276 -18.20 -5.40 -23.10
N SER A 277 -17.48 -4.94 -24.11
CA SER A 277 -16.58 -3.80 -24.02
C SER A 277 -17.29 -2.60 -23.35
N VAL A 278 -17.06 -2.35 -22.06
CA VAL A 278 -17.48 -1.11 -21.42
C VAL A 278 -16.36 -0.09 -21.56
N LEU A 279 -16.30 0.53 -22.74
CA LEU A 279 -15.62 1.80 -22.95
C LEU A 279 -16.34 2.88 -22.11
N GLY A 280 -15.57 3.53 -21.25
CA GLY A 280 -15.76 4.94 -20.89
C GLY A 280 -17.11 5.33 -20.28
N ASN A 281 -17.23 5.19 -18.97
CA ASN A 281 -17.76 6.19 -18.03
C ASN A 281 -17.75 5.55 -16.62
N HIS A 282 -18.02 6.33 -15.57
CA HIS A 282 -18.26 5.88 -14.18
C HIS A 282 -17.08 5.96 -13.20
N ILE A 283 -16.58 7.19 -12.98
CA ILE A 283 -16.10 7.65 -11.68
C ILE A 283 -17.05 8.78 -11.20
N LYS A 284 -18.33 8.45 -10.95
CA LYS A 284 -19.31 9.43 -10.44
C LYS A 284 -19.93 9.09 -9.07
N THR A 285 -19.59 7.96 -8.44
CA THR A 285 -20.29 7.51 -7.22
C THR A 285 -19.55 7.72 -5.89
N GLN A 286 -18.43 8.45 -5.85
CA GLN A 286 -17.80 8.83 -4.57
C GLN A 286 -17.84 10.33 -4.23
N LYS A 287 -18.25 11.21 -5.16
CA LYS A 287 -18.36 12.66 -4.89
C LYS A 287 -19.47 13.03 -3.88
N GLN A 288 -20.41 12.14 -3.58
CA GLN A 288 -21.56 12.47 -2.72
C GLN A 288 -21.35 12.16 -1.21
N LYS A 289 -20.29 11.45 -0.81
CA LYS A 289 -20.08 11.07 0.61
C LYS A 289 -18.96 11.82 1.34
N GLN A 290 -18.15 12.61 0.65
CA GLN A 290 -17.00 13.32 1.26
C GLN A 290 -17.27 14.82 1.57
N ILE A 291 -18.48 15.33 1.30
CA ILE A 291 -18.80 16.75 1.51
C ILE A 291 -19.42 17.02 2.90
N ASN A 292 -19.86 15.99 3.64
CA ASN A 292 -20.67 16.18 4.85
C ASN A 292 -19.98 15.94 6.20
N GLU A 293 -18.64 15.87 6.26
CA GLU A 293 -17.92 15.82 7.55
C GLU A 293 -16.82 16.88 7.59
N LYS A 294 -17.20 18.14 7.86
CA LYS A 294 -16.30 19.13 8.45
C LYS A 294 -16.46 19.06 9.97
N PRO A 295 -15.39 18.91 10.76
CA PRO A 295 -15.46 19.20 12.18
C PRO A 295 -15.58 20.72 12.38
N SER A 296 -16.62 21.13 13.09
CA SER A 296 -16.80 22.47 13.63
C SER A 296 -15.63 22.80 14.56
N VAL A 297 -14.78 23.73 14.14
CA VAL A 297 -13.86 24.44 15.02
C VAL A 297 -14.72 25.37 15.88
N ILE A 298 -14.85 25.08 17.18
CA ILE A 298 -15.30 26.05 18.17
C ILE A 298 -14.02 26.72 18.69
N LEU A 299 -13.88 28.00 18.33
CA LEU A 299 -13.04 28.95 19.04
C LEU A 299 -13.87 29.42 20.24
N ASP A 300 -13.33 29.19 21.44
CA ASP A 300 -13.26 30.13 22.57
C ASP A 300 -12.20 29.61 23.55
#